data_AF-A0AA40WB78-F1
#
_entry.id   AF-A0AA40WB78-F1
#
_cell.length_a   1.000
_cell.length_b   1.000
_cell.length_c   1.000
_cell.angle_alpha   90.00
_cell.angle_beta   90.00
_cell.angle_gamma   90.00
#
_symmetry.space_group_name_H-M   'P 1'
#
loop_
_entity.id
_entity.type
_entity.pdbx_description
1 polymer ?
#
loop_
_entity_poly.entity_id
_entity_poly.type
_entity_poly.pdbx_seq_one_letter_code
_entity_poly.pdbx_strand_id
1 'polypeptide(L)' 'REIEYNTFYNIEEAEHFLFDFIEVYYNRFRFHSTLGYMSPEEFETNIA' A
#
# COMPACT_ATOMS: atom_id res chain seq x y z
N ARG A 1 -9.82 -7.19 8.23
CA ARG A 1 -10.68 -6.00 8.37
C ARG A 1 -10.45 -5.19 7.09
N GLU A 2 -11.44 -5.03 6.21
CA GLU A 2 -11.20 -4.49 4.85
C GLU A 2 -10.98 -2.98 4.82
N ILE A 3 -11.36 -2.24 5.86
CA ILE A 3 -11.16 -0.79 5.96
C ILE A 3 -10.66 -0.44 7.36
N GLU A 4 -9.64 0.41 7.41
CA GLU A 4 -9.08 1.02 8.62
C GLU A 4 -9.30 2.53 8.56
N TYR A 5 -9.75 3.12 9.66
CA TYR A 5 -9.96 4.55 9.78
C TYR A 5 -8.88 5.14 10.66
N ASN A 6 -8.20 6.16 10.15
CA ASN A 6 -7.18 6.92 10.87
C ASN A 6 -7.67 8.36 11.07
N THR A 7 -7.33 8.95 12.22
CA THR A 7 -7.59 10.36 12.52
C THR A 7 -6.26 11.05 12.69
N PHE A 8 -6.08 12.18 12.00
CA PHE A 8 -4.83 12.94 11.99
C PHE A 8 -5.06 14.33 12.58
N TYR A 9 -4.04 14.87 13.23
CA TYR A 9 -4.10 16.21 13.81
C TYR A 9 -4.00 17.29 12.74
N ASN A 10 -3.24 17.04 11.67
CA ASN A 10 -3.08 17.94 10.53
C ASN A 10 -2.88 17.15 9.22
N ILE A 11 -2.80 17.88 8.10
CA ILE A 11 -2.65 17.29 6.75
C ILE A 11 -1.26 16.66 6.57
N GLU A 12 -0.20 17.28 7.09
CA GLU A 12 1.17 16.78 6.96
C GLU A 12 1.34 15.37 7.54
N GLU A 13 0.74 15.12 8.72
CA GLU A 13 0.71 13.79 9.34
C GLU A 13 -0.02 12.76 8.46
N ALA A 14 -1.14 13.17 7.85
CA ALA A 14 -1.90 12.30 6.96
C ALA A 14 -1.14 11.98 5.67
N GLU A 15 -0.40 12.96 5.13
CA GLU A 15 0.45 12.80 3.93
C GLU A 15 1.59 11.82 4.20
N HIS A 16 2.28 11.96 5.34
CA HIS A 16 3.33 11.01 5.74
C HIS A 16 2.78 9.60 5.91
N PHE A 17 1.66 9.44 6.63
CA PHE A 17 1.02 8.15 6.80
C PHE A 17 0.60 7.54 5.45
N LEU A 18 0.01 8.34 4.56
CA LEU A 18 -0.44 7.89 3.25
C LEU A 18 0.72 7.42 2.39
N PHE A 19 1.84 8.16 2.41
CA PHE A 19 3.04 7.78 1.69
C PHE A 19 3.59 6.44 2.18
N ASP A 20 3.76 6.27 3.50
CA ASP A 20 4.23 5.01 4.08
C ASP A 20 3.25 3.86 3.77
N PHE A 21 1.95 4.13 3.84
CA PHE A 21 0.93 3.13 3.51
C PHE A 21 1.02 2.69 2.05
N ILE A 22 1.16 3.61 1.09
CA ILE A 22 1.25 3.27 -0.34
C ILE A 22 2.59 2.60 -0.64
N GLU A 23 3.70 3.25 -0.34
CA GLU A 23 5.02 2.84 -0.82
C GLU A 23 5.63 1.71 0.00
N VAL A 24 5.43 1.72 1.31
CA VAL A 24 6.03 0.68 2.17
C VAL A 24 5.09 -0.50 2.30
N TYR A 25 3.81 -0.29 2.60
CA TYR A 25 2.88 -1.39 2.85
C TYR A 25 2.22 -1.92 1.59
N TYR A 26 1.51 -1.08 0.85
CA TYR A 26 0.64 -1.50 -0.24
C TYR A 26 1.46 -2.04 -1.41
N ASN A 27 2.39 -1.26 -1.95
CA ASN A 27 3.17 -1.64 -3.11
C ASN A 27 4.03 -2.89 -2.86
N ARG A 28 4.61 -3.03 -1.65
CA ARG A 28 5.61 -4.07 -1.36
C ARG A 28 5.02 -5.35 -0.75
N PHE A 29 3.97 -5.25 0.07
CA PHE A 29 3.49 -6.38 0.88
C PHE A 29 2.03 -6.76 0.66
N ARG A 30 1.19 -5.92 0.04
CA ARG A 30 -0.22 -6.25 -0.14
C ARG A 30 -0.40 -7.27 -1.27
N PHE A 31 -0.79 -8.49 -0.93
CA PHE A 31 -1.13 -9.48 -1.95
C PHE A 31 -2.49 -9.23 -2.59
N HIS A 32 -2.54 -9.42 -3.91
CA HIS A 32 -3.77 -9.35 -4.71
C HIS A 32 -4.05 -10.68 -5.41
N SER A 33 -5.25 -11.23 -5.24
CA SER A 33 -5.67 -12.47 -5.93
C SER A 33 -5.69 -12.30 -7.45
N THR A 34 -6.02 -11.11 -7.94
CA THR A 34 -5.99 -10.77 -9.38
C THR A 34 -4.58 -10.71 -9.95
N LEU A 35 -3.55 -10.50 -9.10
CA LEU A 35 -2.14 -10.51 -9.49
C LEU A 35 -1.49 -11.89 -9.26
N GLY A 36 -2.30 -12.94 -9.02
CA GLY A 36 -1.78 -14.28 -8.74
C GLY A 36 -1.13 -14.41 -7.36
N TYR A 37 -1.63 -13.65 -6.37
CA TYR A 37 -1.06 -13.56 -5.02
C TYR A 37 0.37 -13.00 -4.99
N MET A 38 0.63 -11.99 -5.82
CA MET A 38 1.82 -11.13 -5.75
C MET A 38 1.47 -9.76 -5.20
N SER A 39 2.46 -9.05 -4.67
CA SER A 39 2.35 -7.61 -4.42
C SER A 39 2.41 -6.81 -5.74
N PRO A 40 1.96 -5.55 -5.76
CA PRO A 40 2.10 -4.70 -6.92
C PRO A 40 3.55 -4.58 -7.42
N GLU A 41 4.51 -4.38 -6.51
CA GLU A 41 5.94 -4.28 -6.82
C GLU A 41 6.49 -5.59 -7.42
N GLU A 42 6.14 -6.74 -6.84
CA GLU A 42 6.54 -8.05 -7.36
C GLU A 42 5.96 -8.29 -8.76
N PHE A 43 4.70 -7.92 -8.97
CA PHE A 43 4.04 -8.08 -10.26
C PHE A 43 4.70 -7.22 -11.35
N GLU A 44 4.99 -5.94 -11.07
CA GLU A 44 5.70 -5.07 -12.00
C GLU A 44 7.12 -5.56 -12.30
N THR A 45 7.83 -6.02 -11.27
CA THR A 45 9.19 -6.58 -11.41
C THR A 45 9.23 -7.83 -12.29
N ASN A 46 8.18 -8.67 -12.25
CA ASN A 46 8.11 -9.90 -13.05
C ASN A 46 7.66 -9.65 -14.51
N ILE A 47 7.11 -8.47 -14.83
CA ILE A 47 6.74 -8.08 -16.20
C ILE A 47 7.95 -7.50 -16.96
N ALA A 48 8.87 -6.85 -16.25
CA ALA A 48 10.09 -6.27 -16.80
C ALA A 48 11.07 -7.34 -17.32
#